data_AF-A0A3N5J5D6-F1
#
_entry.id   AF-A0A3N5J5D6-F1
#
_cell.length_a   1.000
_cell.length_b   1.000
_cell.length_c   1.000
_cell.angle_alpha   90.00
_cell.angle_beta   90.00
_cell.angle_gamma   90.00
#
_symmetry.space_group_name_H-M   'P 1'
#
loop_
_entity.id
_entity.type
_entity.pdbx_description
1 polymer ?
#
loop_
_entity_poly.entity_id
_entity_poly.type
_entity_poly.pdbx_seq_one_letter_code
_entity_poly.pdbx_strand_id
1 'polypeptide(L)'
;MPCENLLDGAADDCASTASREDPDQVYPGDGPNCQRRKAFHARIRDEYNPILSGVLAEYQANDQLLNAEYVDILDVRFASQHVNDGDCFHPSTAGHALMAEKQWCRSQWSAGDPACSP
;
A
#
# COMPACT_ATOMS: atom_id res chain seq x y z
N MET A 1 7.51 14.13 19.18
CA MET A 1 7.39 15.13 18.09
C MET A 1 6.06 14.86 17.42
N PRO A 2 5.19 15.85 17.18
CA PRO A 2 4.01 15.62 16.35
C PRO A 2 4.48 15.10 14.99
N CYS A 3 3.77 14.11 14.44
CA CYS A 3 4.08 13.43 13.18
C CYS A 3 4.35 14.38 12.00
N GLU A 4 3.79 15.58 12.05
CA GLU A 4 3.95 16.66 11.08
C GLU A 4 5.41 17.10 10.87
N ASN A 5 6.31 16.86 11.84
CA ASN A 5 7.68 17.36 11.82
C ASN A 5 8.72 16.42 11.18
N LEU A 6 8.33 15.23 10.72
CA LEU A 6 9.28 14.17 10.32
C LEU A 6 9.54 14.07 8.80
N LEU A 7 8.77 14.77 7.96
CA LEU A 7 8.95 14.71 6.49
C LEU A 7 9.41 16.08 5.95
N ASP A 8 10.59 16.12 5.33
CA ASP A 8 11.09 17.32 4.68
C ASP A 8 10.19 17.63 3.46
N GLY A 9 9.39 18.71 3.53
CA GLY A 9 8.30 18.96 2.59
C GLY A 9 6.99 18.19 2.87
N ALA A 10 6.66 17.98 4.15
CA ALA A 10 5.43 17.31 4.63
C ALA A 10 4.10 17.97 4.24
N ALA A 11 4.13 19.17 3.66
CA ALA A 11 2.91 19.93 3.41
C ALA A 11 1.91 19.08 2.61
N ASP A 12 0.77 18.82 3.23
CA ASP A 12 -0.38 18.31 2.51
C ASP A 12 -1.01 19.47 1.74
N ASP A 13 -0.58 19.58 0.49
CA ASP A 13 -1.02 20.55 -0.50
C ASP A 13 -2.02 19.93 -1.50
N CYS A 14 -2.71 18.84 -1.11
CA CYS A 14 -3.82 18.35 -1.90
C CYS A 14 -4.99 19.35 -1.86
N ALA A 15 -5.70 19.49 -2.98
CA ALA A 15 -6.73 20.52 -3.13
C ALA A 15 -7.93 20.35 -2.17
N SER A 16 -8.16 19.12 -1.69
CA SER A 16 -9.28 18.76 -0.83
C SER A 16 -9.04 17.41 -0.15
N THR A 17 -9.87 17.08 0.85
CA THR A 17 -9.91 15.73 1.44
C THR A 17 -10.19 14.66 0.38
N ALA A 18 -11.10 14.91 -0.56
CA ALA A 18 -11.38 13.96 -1.65
C ALA A 18 -10.11 13.69 -2.49
N SER A 19 -9.36 14.74 -2.81
CA SER A 19 -8.07 14.60 -3.51
C SER A 19 -7.03 13.86 -2.68
N ARG A 20 -6.97 14.11 -1.37
CA ARG A 20 -6.04 13.44 -0.45
C ARG A 20 -6.32 11.94 -0.34
N GLU A 21 -7.59 11.55 -0.39
CA GLU A 21 -8.07 10.18 -0.20
C GLU A 21 -8.17 9.38 -1.52
N ASP A 22 -7.84 10.01 -2.65
CA ASP A 22 -7.77 9.38 -3.97
C ASP A 22 -6.32 9.49 -4.51
N PRO A 23 -5.49 8.46 -4.30
CA PRO A 23 -4.11 8.46 -4.76
C PRO A 23 -3.98 8.24 -6.28
N ASP A 24 -5.06 7.86 -6.96
CA ASP A 24 -5.06 7.45 -8.36
C ASP A 24 -5.48 8.58 -9.32
N GLN A 25 -6.06 9.66 -8.79
CA GLN A 25 -6.49 10.81 -9.59
C GLN A 25 -5.82 12.11 -9.17
N VAL A 26 -5.23 12.83 -10.13
CA VAL A 26 -4.76 14.21 -9.93
C VAL A 26 -5.93 15.18 -10.09
N TYR A 27 -6.17 16.03 -9.08
CA TYR A 27 -7.28 16.99 -9.09
C TYR A 27 -6.79 18.40 -9.44
N PRO A 28 -7.66 19.24 -10.06
CA PRO A 28 -7.39 20.67 -10.18
C PRO A 28 -7.10 21.30 -8.81
N GLY A 29 -5.99 22.02 -8.71
CA GLY A 29 -5.54 22.67 -7.48
C GLY A 29 -4.60 21.83 -6.61
N ASP A 30 -4.30 20.58 -6.97
CA ASP A 30 -3.28 19.80 -6.28
C ASP A 30 -1.91 20.47 -6.43
N GLY A 31 -1.27 20.74 -5.30
CA GLY A 31 0.09 21.26 -5.27
C GLY A 31 1.15 20.22 -5.68
N PRO A 32 2.41 20.65 -5.86
CA PRO A 32 3.48 19.79 -6.32
C PRO A 32 3.75 18.55 -5.45
N ASN A 33 3.57 18.64 -4.12
CA ASN A 33 3.83 17.50 -3.24
C ASN A 33 2.72 16.45 -3.34
N CYS A 34 1.45 16.86 -3.46
CA CYS A 34 0.31 15.98 -3.68
C CYS A 34 0.46 15.23 -5.00
N GLN A 35 0.77 15.94 -6.08
CA GLN A 35 1.04 15.33 -7.39
C GLN A 35 2.22 14.34 -7.33
N ARG A 36 3.31 14.69 -6.62
CA ARG A 36 4.45 13.79 -6.44
C ARG A 36 4.08 12.52 -5.67
N ARG A 37 3.27 12.60 -4.61
CA ARG A 37 2.78 11.44 -3.85
C ARG A 37 1.92 10.51 -4.73
N LYS A 38 1.01 11.09 -5.53
CA LYS A 38 0.17 10.33 -6.46
C LYS A 38 0.97 9.68 -7.58
N ALA A 39 1.93 10.40 -8.15
CA ALA A 39 2.84 9.84 -9.14
C ALA A 39 3.65 8.66 -8.57
N PHE A 40 4.13 8.76 -7.33
CA PHE A 40 4.81 7.64 -6.68
C PHE A 40 3.88 6.45 -6.45
N HIS A 41 2.64 6.68 -6.01
CA HIS A 41 1.64 5.61 -5.86
C HIS A 41 1.35 4.90 -7.19
N ALA A 42 1.17 5.67 -8.27
CA ALA A 42 1.00 5.12 -9.62
C ALA A 42 2.20 4.27 -10.05
N ARG A 43 3.44 4.67 -9.74
CA ARG A 43 4.63 3.85 -10.05
C ARG A 43 4.68 2.55 -9.24
N ILE A 44 4.22 2.54 -7.99
CA ILE A 44 4.10 1.29 -7.23
C ILE A 44 3.13 0.35 -7.94
N ARG A 45 1.94 0.85 -8.28
CA ARG A 45 0.88 0.08 -8.95
C ARG A 45 1.31 -0.43 -10.33
N ASP A 46 1.87 0.44 -11.15
CA ASP A 46 2.03 0.20 -12.59
C ASP A 46 3.43 -0.29 -12.98
N GLU A 47 4.46 -0.02 -12.16
CA GLU A 47 5.84 -0.43 -12.43
C GLU A 47 6.32 -1.49 -11.42
N TYR A 48 6.34 -1.16 -10.13
CA TYR A 48 7.00 -2.02 -9.13
C TYR A 48 6.23 -3.31 -8.83
N ASN A 49 4.92 -3.23 -8.64
CA ASN A 49 4.08 -4.40 -8.37
C ASN A 49 4.13 -5.41 -9.53
N PRO A 50 4.01 -5.00 -10.82
CA PRO A 50 4.20 -5.90 -11.96
C PRO A 50 5.60 -6.49 -12.06
N ILE A 51 6.65 -5.74 -11.72
CA ILE A 51 8.01 -6.29 -11.70
C ILE A 51 8.13 -7.41 -10.65
N LEU A 52 7.62 -7.19 -9.44
CA LEU A 52 7.69 -8.18 -8.37
C LEU A 52 6.89 -9.45 -8.70
N SER A 53 5.69 -9.30 -9.25
CA SER A 53 4.89 -10.45 -9.69
C SER A 53 5.53 -11.18 -10.88
N GLY A 54 6.14 -10.43 -11.82
CA GLY A 54 6.89 -10.98 -12.95
C GLY A 54 8.10 -11.80 -12.52
N VAL A 55 8.89 -11.30 -11.55
CA VAL A 55 10.03 -12.05 -11.00
C VAL A 55 9.58 -13.38 -10.40
N LEU A 56 8.49 -13.40 -9.63
CA LEU A 56 7.96 -14.66 -9.10
C LEU A 56 7.52 -15.60 -10.23
N ALA A 57 6.83 -15.09 -11.26
CA ALA A 57 6.41 -15.87 -12.41
C ALA A 57 7.61 -16.49 -13.16
N GLU A 58 8.73 -15.77 -13.27
CA GLU A 58 9.98 -16.31 -13.84
C GLU A 58 10.52 -17.49 -13.02
N TYR A 59 10.56 -17.40 -11.68
CA TYR A 59 10.95 -18.53 -10.85
C TYR A 59 10.02 -19.74 -11.04
N GLN A 60 8.71 -19.51 -11.04
CA GLN A 60 7.72 -20.57 -11.20
C GLN A 60 7.80 -21.24 -12.58
N ALA A 61 8.07 -20.48 -13.65
CA ALA A 61 8.28 -21.01 -15.00
C ALA A 61 9.52 -21.90 -15.12
N ASN A 62 10.44 -21.81 -14.15
CA ASN A 62 11.64 -22.64 -14.06
C ASN A 62 11.51 -23.75 -12.99
N ASP A 63 10.29 -24.11 -12.57
CA ASP A 63 9.99 -25.10 -11.53
C ASP A 63 10.60 -24.74 -10.15
N GLN A 64 10.82 -23.45 -9.89
CA GLN A 64 11.33 -22.92 -8.62
C GLN A 64 10.25 -22.16 -7.86
N LEU A 65 10.36 -22.09 -6.53
CA LEU A 65 9.47 -21.32 -5.66
C LEU A 65 7.97 -21.58 -5.90
N LEU A 66 7.58 -22.83 -6.19
CA LEU A 66 6.21 -23.19 -6.56
C LEU A 66 5.16 -22.90 -5.47
N ASN A 67 5.59 -22.78 -4.21
CA ASN A 67 4.74 -22.42 -3.08
C ASN A 67 4.81 -20.93 -2.72
N ALA A 68 5.61 -20.13 -3.42
CA ALA A 68 5.64 -18.69 -3.22
C ALA A 68 4.48 -18.03 -3.97
N GLU A 69 3.99 -16.94 -3.41
CA GLU A 69 2.86 -16.18 -3.93
C GLU A 69 3.14 -14.69 -3.79
N TYR A 70 2.81 -13.93 -4.84
CA TYR A 70 2.79 -12.48 -4.79
C TYR A 70 1.37 -12.04 -4.43
N VAL A 71 1.22 -11.33 -3.32
CA VAL A 71 -0.07 -10.80 -2.86
C VAL A 71 -0.01 -9.29 -2.87
N ASP A 72 -0.78 -8.66 -3.75
CA ASP A 72 -0.90 -7.21 -3.78
C ASP A 72 -1.86 -6.74 -2.67
N ILE A 73 -1.38 -5.81 -1.84
CA ILE A 73 -2.15 -5.15 -0.77
C ILE A 73 -2.08 -3.62 -0.88
N LEU A 74 -1.75 -3.09 -2.08
CA LEU A 74 -1.57 -1.66 -2.30
C LEU A 74 -2.82 -0.82 -1.98
N ASP A 75 -4.02 -1.39 -2.17
CA ASP A 75 -5.30 -0.75 -1.92
C ASP A 75 -5.70 -0.73 -0.42
N VAL A 76 -4.95 -1.41 0.46
CA VAL A 76 -5.26 -1.45 1.89
C VAL A 76 -5.09 -0.06 2.50
N ARG A 77 -6.21 0.52 2.93
CA ARG A 77 -6.23 1.87 3.53
C ARG A 77 -5.97 1.83 5.02
N PHE A 78 -4.99 2.62 5.45
CA PHE A 78 -4.69 2.82 6.86
C PHE A 78 -5.53 3.97 7.44
N ALA A 79 -6.00 3.78 8.67
CA ALA A 79 -6.49 4.85 9.52
C ALA A 79 -5.36 5.29 10.46
N SER A 80 -5.55 6.39 11.20
CA SER A 80 -4.54 6.90 12.13
C SER A 80 -4.05 5.83 13.11
N GLN A 81 -4.95 5.00 13.64
CA GLN A 81 -4.61 3.89 14.56
C GLN A 81 -3.71 2.81 13.93
N HIS A 82 -3.60 2.75 12.60
CA HIS A 82 -2.77 1.77 11.89
C HIS A 82 -1.33 2.27 11.66
N VAL A 83 -1.02 3.52 11.99
CA VAL A 83 0.34 4.10 11.91
C VAL A 83 0.90 4.23 13.33
N ASN A 84 2.19 3.97 13.52
CA ASN A 84 2.80 4.09 14.85
C ASN A 84 3.09 5.55 15.24
N ASP A 85 3.17 5.83 16.55
CA ASP A 85 3.46 7.17 17.08
C ASP A 85 4.97 7.46 17.28
N GLY A 86 5.84 6.52 16.90
CA GLY A 86 7.29 6.63 17.04
C GLY A 86 7.91 7.41 15.89
N ASP A 87 7.68 6.96 14.65
CA ASP A 87 8.16 7.59 13.41
C ASP A 87 7.04 8.09 12.49
N CYS A 88 5.78 7.78 12.82
CA CYS A 88 4.62 8.22 12.06
C CYS A 88 4.63 7.82 10.58
N PHE A 89 5.30 6.71 10.29
CA PHE A 89 5.44 6.17 8.94
C PHE A 89 5.18 4.67 8.93
N HIS A 90 5.86 3.91 9.78
CA HIS A 90 5.69 2.47 9.80
C HIS A 90 4.35 2.07 10.44
N PRO A 91 3.81 0.90 10.07
CA PRO A 91 2.59 0.39 10.68
C PRO A 91 2.71 0.28 12.21
N SER A 92 1.62 0.58 12.93
CA SER A 92 1.46 0.18 14.32
C SER A 92 1.22 -1.33 14.41
N THR A 93 1.13 -1.88 15.63
CA THR A 93 0.69 -3.27 15.83
C THR A 93 -0.67 -3.53 15.17
N ALA A 94 -1.61 -2.59 15.25
CA ALA A 94 -2.91 -2.71 14.59
C ALA A 94 -2.80 -2.63 13.06
N GLY A 95 -1.90 -1.80 12.53
CA GLY A 95 -1.61 -1.74 11.08
C GLY A 95 -0.99 -3.04 10.55
N HIS A 96 -0.06 -3.63 11.31
CA HIS A 96 0.49 -4.95 11.00
C HIS A 96 -0.59 -6.04 10.99
N ALA A 97 -1.49 -6.03 11.98
CA ALA A 97 -2.61 -6.97 12.02
C ALA A 97 -3.54 -6.82 10.81
N LEU A 98 -3.91 -5.58 10.46
CA LEU A 98 -4.72 -5.31 9.26
C LEU A 98 -4.05 -5.84 7.99
N MET A 99 -2.76 -5.55 7.77
CA MET A 99 -2.06 -6.05 6.59
C MET A 99 -2.00 -7.58 6.56
N ALA A 100 -1.72 -8.23 7.69
CA ALA A 100 -1.67 -9.68 7.79
C ALA A 100 -3.03 -10.32 7.47
N GLU A 101 -4.13 -9.77 7.97
CA GLU A 101 -5.49 -10.25 7.67
C GLU A 101 -5.84 -10.08 6.18
N LYS A 102 -5.54 -8.92 5.60
CA LYS A 102 -5.79 -8.64 4.17
C LYS A 102 -4.94 -9.52 3.26
N GLN A 103 -3.67 -9.72 3.62
CA GLN A 103 -2.78 -10.62 2.90
C GLN A 103 -3.26 -12.07 2.99
N TRP A 104 -3.63 -12.53 4.20
CA TRP A 104 -4.14 -13.88 4.42
C TRP A 104 -5.32 -14.16 3.49
N CYS A 105 -6.37 -13.34 3.54
CA CYS A 105 -7.59 -13.57 2.77
C CYS A 105 -7.44 -13.43 1.25
N ARG A 106 -6.34 -12.87 0.77
CA ARG A 106 -6.01 -12.79 -0.66
C ARG A 106 -5.08 -13.89 -1.13
N SER A 107 -4.42 -14.57 -0.19
CA SER A 107 -3.49 -15.65 -0.50
C SER A 107 -4.25 -16.92 -0.87
N GLN A 108 -3.63 -17.76 -1.72
CA GLN A 108 -4.16 -19.09 -2.02
C GLN A 108 -4.30 -19.96 -0.76
N TRP A 109 -3.53 -19.65 0.30
CA TRP A 109 -3.50 -20.42 1.54
C TRP A 109 -4.74 -20.23 2.41
N SER A 110 -5.51 -19.16 2.21
CA SER A 110 -6.80 -18.98 2.88
C SER A 110 -7.96 -19.68 2.15
N ALA A 111 -7.68 -20.48 1.11
CA ALA A 111 -8.73 -21.18 0.37
C ALA A 111 -9.60 -22.03 1.32
N GLY A 112 -10.88 -21.67 1.42
CA GLY A 112 -11.85 -22.33 2.29
C GLY A 112 -11.90 -21.80 3.72
N ASP A 113 -11.17 -20.74 4.07
CA ASP A 113 -11.31 -20.06 5.35
C ASP A 113 -12.63 -19.23 5.35
N PRO A 114 -13.60 -19.56 6.21
CA PRO A 114 -14.89 -18.84 6.27
C PRO A 114 -14.77 -17.41 6.80
N ALA A 115 -13.65 -17.05 7.45
CA ALA A 115 -13.39 -15.67 7.86
C ALA A 115 -13.01 -14.77 6.68
N CYS A 116 -12.57 -15.36 5.57
CA CYS A 116 -12.26 -14.65 4.34
C CYS A 116 -13.50 -14.61 3.45
N SER A 117 -14.06 -13.41 3.27
CA SER A 117 -15.13 -13.20 2.31
C SER A 117 -14.55 -13.12 0.89
N PRO A 118 -15.19 -13.76 -0.11
CA PRO A 118 -14.90 -13.50 -1.52
C PRO A 118 -15.09 -12.02 -1.89
#